data_AF-A0A1G8RQM7-F1
#
_entry.id   AF-A0A1G8RQM7-F1
#
_cell.length_a   1.000
_cell.length_b   1.000
_cell.length_c   1.000
_cell.angle_alpha   90.00
_cell.angle_beta   90.00
_cell.angle_gamma   90.00
#
_symmetry.space_group_name_H-M   'P 1'
#
loop_
_entity.id
_entity.type
_entity.pdbx_description
1 polymer ?
#
loop_
_entity_poly.entity_id
_entity_poly.type
_entity_poly.pdbx_seq_one_letter_code
_entity_poly.pdbx_strand_id
1 'polypeptide(L)' 'MLLGGIARAMFEDGTMQFMDQDTEPSTAFSPRLDPEALEAFCREHIDKYREHHDLHRQSIADYETPAIDQFWS' A
#
# COMPACT_ATOMS: atom_id res chain seq x y z
N MET A 1 9.01 -6.61 4.03
CA MET A 1 8.23 -5.70 4.90
C MET A 1 6.78 -5.83 4.47
N LEU A 2 5.87 -6.22 5.37
CA LEU A 2 4.46 -6.43 5.04
C LEU A 2 3.69 -5.21 5.55
N LEU A 3 3.02 -4.48 4.65
CA LEU A 3 2.08 -3.42 5.01
C LEU A 3 0.78 -4.06 5.54
N GLY A 4 0.85 -4.70 6.70
CA GLY A 4 -0.31 -5.04 7.53
C GLY A 4 -1.50 -5.71 6.82
N GLY A 5 -1.27 -6.63 5.88
CA GLY A 5 -2.35 -7.37 5.20
C GLY A 5 -2.71 -6.90 3.80
N ILE A 6 -2.15 -5.79 3.30
CA ILE A 6 -2.35 -5.36 1.91
C ILE A 6 -1.62 -6.31 0.94
N ALA A 7 -2.36 -6.83 -0.05
CA ALA A 7 -1.83 -7.71 -1.06
C ALA A 7 -0.85 -6.98 -2.00
N ARG A 8 0.12 -7.74 -2.53
CA ARG A 8 1.00 -7.26 -3.60
C ARG A 8 0.48 -7.79 -4.93
N ALA A 9 0.04 -6.90 -5.80
CA ALA A 9 -0.23 -7.23 -7.19
C ALA A 9 1.09 -7.36 -7.96
N MET A 10 1.17 -8.39 -8.80
CA MET A 10 2.25 -8.61 -9.74
C MET A 10 1.67 -8.48 -11.15
N PHE A 11 2.30 -7.66 -11.98
CA PHE A 11 1.85 -7.42 -13.34
C PHE A 11 2.66 -8.23 -14.35
N GLU A 12 2.14 -8.37 -15.57
CA GLU A 12 2.77 -9.18 -16.63
C GLU A 12 4.16 -8.67 -17.04
N ASP A 13 4.45 -7.38 -16.84
CA ASP A 13 5.77 -6.79 -17.12
C ASP A 13 6.77 -6.94 -15.96
N GLY A 14 6.41 -7.67 -14.90
CA GLY A 14 7.27 -7.95 -13.75
C GLY A 14 7.28 -6.85 -12.67
N THR A 15 6.64 -5.71 -12.92
CA THR A 15 6.45 -4.68 -11.90
C THR A 15 5.42 -5.13 -10.85
N MET A 16 5.45 -4.47 -9.70
CA MET A 16 4.64 -4.78 -8.53
C MET A 16 4.01 -3.52 -7.95
N GLN A 17 2.92 -3.70 -7.21
CA GLN A 17 2.23 -2.63 -6.49
C GLN A 17 1.56 -3.21 -5.24
N PHE A 18 1.54 -2.47 -4.14
CA PHE A 18 0.67 -2.78 -3.01
C PHE A 18 -0.72 -2.23 -3.30
N MET A 19 -1.72 -3.12 -3.33
CA MET A 19 -3.10 -2.74 -3.58
C MET A 19 -4.06 -3.69 -2.89
N ASP A 20 -5.18 -3.12 -2.45
CA ASP A 20 -6.36 -3.89 -2.12
C ASP A 20 -7.19 -4.08 -3.40
N GLN A 21 -7.35 -5.34 -3.81
CA GLN A 21 -8.12 -5.74 -5.00
C GLN A 21 -9.53 -6.20 -4.64
N ASP A 22 -9.85 -6.31 -3.35
CA ASP A 22 -11.17 -6.72 -2.88
C ASP A 22 -12.13 -5.52 -2.79
N THR A 23 -11.62 -4.29 -2.92
CA THR A 23 -12.42 -3.06 -3.03
C THR A 23 -12.71 -2.71 -4.50
N GLU A 24 -13.88 -2.12 -4.75
CA GLU A 24 -14.24 -1.59 -6.08
C GLU A 24 -14.58 -0.09 -6.00
N PRO A 25 -13.73 0.82 -6.55
CA PRO A 25 -12.48 0.54 -7.26
C PRO A 25 -11.38 0.00 -6.35
N SER A 26 -10.37 -0.64 -6.95
CA SER A 26 -9.20 -1.13 -6.22
C SER A 26 -8.42 0.03 -5.61
N THR A 27 -7.90 -0.19 -4.40
CA THR A 27 -7.21 0.85 -3.63
C THR A 27 -5.71 0.61 -3.67
N ALA A 28 -4.96 1.51 -4.29
CA ALA A 28 -3.51 1.43 -4.35
C ALA A 28 -2.84 2.09 -3.13
N PHE A 29 -1.83 1.43 -2.58
CA PHE A 29 -1.02 1.89 -1.45
C PHE A 29 0.43 2.18 -1.83
N SER A 30 0.81 1.98 -3.09
CA SER A 30 2.12 2.33 -3.63
C SER A 30 2.01 2.67 -5.12
N PRO A 31 3.04 3.28 -5.74
CA PRO A 31 3.17 3.26 -7.20
C PRO A 31 3.43 1.83 -7.70
N ARG A 32 3.21 1.61 -8.99
CA ARG A 32 3.61 0.40 -9.70
C ARG A 32 5.07 0.54 -10.13
N LEU A 33 5.95 -0.28 -9.56
CA LEU A 33 7.41 -0.18 -9.73
C LEU A 33 8.03 -1.57 -9.82
N ASP A 34 9.27 -1.64 -10.31
CA ASP A 34 10.09 -2.85 -10.15
C ASP A 34 10.24 -3.25 -8.68
N PRO A 35 10.47 -4.54 -8.36
CA PRO A 35 10.46 -5.03 -6.98
C PRO A 35 11.44 -4.30 -6.05
N GLU A 36 12.66 -4.02 -6.52
CA GLU A 36 13.68 -3.31 -5.74
C GLU A 36 13.32 -1.83 -5.55
N ALA A 37 12.81 -1.18 -6.59
CA ALA A 37 12.36 0.21 -6.53
C ALA A 37 11.14 0.37 -5.62
N LEU A 38 10.22 -0.60 -5.64
CA LEU A 38 9.06 -0.65 -4.75
C LEU A 38 9.49 -0.79 -3.29
N GLU A 39 10.47 -1.65 -3.00
CA GLU A 39 11.00 -1.80 -1.64
C GLU A 39 11.66 -0.50 -1.16
N ALA A 40 12.50 0.12 -1.99
CA ALA A 40 13.13 1.40 -1.67
C ALA A 40 12.10 2.50 -1.40
N PHE A 41 11.09 2.62 -2.27
CA PHE A 41 9.98 3.56 -2.11
C PHE A 41 9.24 3.36 -0.78
N CYS A 42 8.88 2.12 -0.43
CA CYS A 42 8.17 1.83 0.81
C CYS A 42 9.00 2.17 2.05
N ARG A 43 10.33 1.96 1.98
CA ARG A 43 11.25 2.30 3.07
C ARG A 43 11.40 3.81 3.23
N GLU A 44 11.52 4.55 2.12
CA GLU A 44 11.64 6.01 2.13
C GLU A 44 10.38 6.67 2.70
N HIS A 45 9.21 6.12 2.43
CA HIS A 45 7.93 6.69 2.85
C HIS A 45 7.28 5.98 4.04
N ILE A 46 8.06 5.21 4.82
CA ILE A 46 7.52 4.41 5.93
C ILE A 46 6.73 5.24 6.94
N ASP A 47 7.11 6.50 7.16
CA ASP A 47 6.44 7.37 8.11
C ASP A 47 5.04 7.81 7.64
N LYS A 48 4.81 7.93 6.32
CA LYS A 48 3.46 8.19 5.77
C LYS A 48 2.52 7.01 6.02
N TYR A 49 3.02 5.79 5.86
CA TYR A 49 2.25 4.58 6.17
C TYR A 49 1.96 4.46 7.67
N ARG A 50 2.89 4.85 8.53
CA ARG A 50 2.69 4.88 9.98
C ARG A 50 1.65 5.91 10.40
N GLU A 51 1.72 7.12 9.84
CA GLU A 51 0.73 8.17 10.08
C GLU A 51 -0.67 7.71 9.64
N HIS A 52 -0.78 7.14 8.45
CA HIS A 52 -2.04 6.56 7.95
C HIS A 52 -2.58 5.47 8.88
N HIS A 53 -1.71 4.56 9.31
CA HIS A 53 -2.08 3.49 10.23
C HIS A 53 -2.55 4.02 11.59
N ASP A 54 -1.84 5.00 12.15
CA ASP A 54 -2.20 5.58 13.45
C ASP A 54 -3.50 6.38 13.38
N LEU A 55 -3.75 7.10 12.29
CA LEU A 55 -5.01 7.81 12.05
C LEU A 55 -6.20 6.86 11.98
N HIS A 56 -6.03 5.68 11.39
CA HIS A 56 -7.10 4.72 11.15
C HIS A 56 -7.00 3.44 11.99
N ARG A 57 -6.29 3.50 13.13
CA ARG A 57 -5.99 2.33 13.95
C ARG A 57 -7.22 1.51 14.34
N GLN A 58 -8.34 2.18 14.63
CA GLN A 58 -9.60 1.51 14.98
C GLN A 58 -10.20 0.77 13.78
N SER A 59 -10.36 1.43 12.63
CA SER A 59 -10.82 0.81 11.38
C SER A 59 -9.99 -0.41 10.99
N ILE A 60 -8.66 -0.32 11.09
CA ILE A 60 -7.75 -1.44 10.81
C ILE A 60 -7.97 -2.58 11.81
N ALA A 61 -8.20 -2.28 13.09
CA ALA A 61 -8.53 -3.29 14.10
C ALA A 61 -9.90 -3.97 13.84
N ASP A 62 -10.81 -3.27 13.17
CA ASP A 62 -12.12 -3.75 12.72
C ASP A 62 -12.06 -4.43 11.34
N TYR A 63 -10.85 -4.76 10.84
CA TYR A 63 -10.58 -5.41 9.55
C TYR A 63 -10.95 -4.58 8.31
N GLU A 64 -11.01 -3.26 8.44
CA GLU A 64 -11.18 -2.35 7.31
C GLU A 64 -9.82 -1.99 6.67
N THR A 65 -9.83 -1.67 5.38
CA THR A 65 -8.68 -1.21 4.58
C THR A 65 -8.88 0.24 4.13
N PRO A 66 -8.73 1.21 5.04
CA PRO A 66 -8.92 2.63 4.74
C PRO A 66 -7.95 3.08 3.64
N ALA A 67 -8.47 3.78 2.64
CA ALA A 67 -7.68 4.30 1.54
C ALA A 67 -6.64 5.31 2.02
N ILE A 68 -5.43 5.22 1.45
CA ILE A 68 -4.35 6.15 1.74
C ILE A 68 -4.30 7.25 0.66
N ASP A 69 -3.95 8.46 1.06
CA ASP A 69 -3.70 9.53 0.10
C ASP A 69 -2.57 9.16 -0.85
N GLN A 70 -2.77 9.42 -2.16
CA GLN A 70 -1.71 9.24 -3.14
C GLN A 70 -0.68 10.35 -2.98
N PHE A 71 0.41 10.01 -2.30
CA PHE A 71 1.54 10.91 -2.10
C PHE A 71 2.70 10.67 -3.06
N TRP A 72 2.50 9.78 -4.03
CA TRP A 72 3.39 9.49 -5.16
C TRP A 72 2.75 10.00 -6.45
N SER A 73 3.59 10.48 -7.37
CA SER A 73 3.20 11.08 -8.65
C SER A 73 3.99 10.46 -9.79
#